data_AF-A0A3Q4BLW6-F1
#
_entry.id   AF-A0A3Q4BLW6-F1
#
_cell.length_a   1.000
_cell.length_b   1.000
_cell.length_c   1.000
_cell.angle_alpha   90.00
_cell.angle_beta   90.00
_cell.angle_gamma   90.00
#
_symmetry.space_group_name_H-M   'P 1'
#
loop_
_entity.id
_entity.type
_entity.pdbx_description
1 polymer ?
#
loop_
_entity_poly.entity_id
_entity_poly.type
_entity_poly.pdbx_seq_one_letter_code
_entity_poly.pdbx_strand_id
1 'polypeptide(L)'
;MASKRRRGDSEKAEKKKRKSCEEAAALCSAVEDERVRRAVKEAWSRRSHYNLELDCHPFPHCIIRNFLRCQAFVDSLQRELLQLNFHEKSNDLYKKRTEPHIAGLRAALFGRFRSWLGEVLGVELEPTVDISCAKYEYTDVLLCHDDELEGRRVAFILYLVPPWQSSDGGTLDLYSTDSNFQPQTIVKSLVPSSNTLILFEVSPVSFHQESVLLEWVNPVYLDISYQEQIQKEFEENSEIQLKDFLKDEKFREVSEALRLTQIQWTRRGPPNKRCYEVASLDTLPQCVSACWQLLHSEAFFLLLSNFTGLRLHYLCPADDDDEEDKNEMTEEKKEQEDARDRESTGSLNQSPSANTSGAKELSTPVCCGELRRWCWQSDFGGFTCYVANEEDEELLTVYPEDNSLALVYRDKETLKFVKHVNHKSFFDSTSEGICRTLYDFSFVYYE
;
A
#
# COMPACT_ATOMS: atom_id res chain seq x y z
N MET A 1 -44.91 -8.80 70.04
CA MET A 1 -45.08 -10.17 69.50
C MET A 1 -45.04 -10.10 67.98
N ALA A 2 -44.30 -11.01 67.36
CA ALA A 2 -43.99 -11.02 65.93
C ALA A 2 -45.18 -11.47 65.06
N SER A 3 -45.28 -10.95 63.83
CA SER A 3 -45.86 -11.73 62.72
C SER A 3 -45.36 -11.30 61.33
N LYS A 4 -44.48 -12.17 60.81
CA LYS A 4 -44.10 -12.62 59.45
C LYS A 4 -44.57 -11.90 58.15
N ARG A 5 -43.52 -11.68 57.32
CA ARG A 5 -43.33 -11.96 55.86
C ARG A 5 -44.08 -11.13 54.80
N ARG A 6 -43.29 -10.31 54.07
CA ARG A 6 -43.56 -9.85 52.70
C ARG A 6 -43.06 -10.89 51.68
N ARG A 7 -43.89 -11.21 50.68
CA ARG A 7 -43.52 -11.82 49.40
C ARG A 7 -43.75 -10.77 48.31
N GLY A 8 -42.77 -10.63 47.42
CA GLY A 8 -42.72 -9.57 46.41
C GLY A 8 -43.68 -9.79 45.24
N ASP A 9 -44.19 -8.67 44.73
CA ASP A 9 -44.74 -8.55 43.39
C ASP A 9 -43.59 -8.30 42.41
N SER A 10 -43.49 -9.13 41.37
CA SER A 10 -42.65 -8.90 40.21
C SER A 10 -43.51 -8.35 39.07
N GLU A 11 -43.38 -7.04 38.84
CA GLU A 11 -43.89 -6.40 37.63
C GLU A 11 -43.16 -6.96 36.41
N LYS A 12 -43.87 -7.70 35.56
CA LYS A 12 -43.38 -8.08 34.22
C LYS A 12 -43.57 -6.90 33.29
N ALA A 13 -42.49 -6.14 33.07
CA ALA A 13 -42.39 -5.24 31.93
C ALA A 13 -42.27 -6.05 30.63
N GLU A 14 -43.27 -5.98 29.76
CA GLU A 14 -43.21 -6.49 28.40
C GLU A 14 -42.16 -5.71 27.59
N LYS A 15 -40.99 -6.32 27.38
CA LYS A 15 -40.03 -5.86 26.38
C LYS A 15 -40.58 -6.19 24.99
N LYS A 16 -41.17 -5.20 24.30
CA LYS A 16 -41.38 -5.24 22.84
C LYS A 16 -40.04 -5.51 22.16
N LYS A 17 -39.82 -6.74 21.67
CA LYS A 17 -38.75 -7.05 20.72
C LYS A 17 -38.98 -6.18 19.47
N ARG A 18 -38.06 -5.24 19.23
CA ARG A 18 -37.93 -4.54 17.94
C ARG A 18 -37.69 -5.63 16.88
N LYS A 19 -38.71 -5.95 16.09
CA LYS A 19 -38.59 -6.85 14.94
C LYS A 19 -37.76 -6.08 13.91
N SER A 20 -36.50 -6.44 13.72
CA SER A 20 -35.69 -5.92 12.61
C SER A 20 -36.46 -6.24 11.33
N CYS A 21 -36.90 -5.19 10.64
CA CYS A 21 -37.55 -5.31 9.34
C CYS A 21 -36.42 -5.26 8.33
N GLU A 22 -36.03 -6.42 7.79
CA GLU A 22 -35.03 -6.49 6.73
C GLU A 22 -35.56 -5.74 5.49
N GLU A 23 -34.82 -4.74 5.03
CA GLU A 23 -35.17 -4.02 3.80
C GLU A 23 -34.66 -4.85 2.61
N ALA A 24 -35.53 -5.15 1.63
CA ALA A 24 -35.17 -6.11 0.59
C ALA A 24 -34.21 -5.51 -0.46
N ALA A 25 -32.98 -6.00 -0.55
CA ALA A 25 -32.02 -5.61 -1.58
C ALA A 25 -32.41 -6.22 -2.95
N ALA A 26 -32.90 -5.39 -3.87
CA ALA A 26 -33.30 -5.83 -5.21
C ALA A 26 -32.09 -5.80 -6.17
N LEU A 27 -31.74 -6.96 -6.73
CA LEU A 27 -30.63 -7.09 -7.68
C LEU A 27 -31.01 -6.57 -9.07
N CYS A 28 -30.02 -6.28 -9.90
CA CYS A 28 -30.19 -5.83 -11.27
C CYS A 28 -30.79 -6.91 -12.19
N SER A 29 -31.34 -6.47 -13.33
CA SER A 29 -31.99 -7.36 -14.30
C SER A 29 -31.03 -8.39 -14.91
N ALA A 30 -29.72 -8.13 -14.93
CA ALA A 30 -28.76 -9.09 -15.46
C ALA A 30 -28.69 -10.39 -14.64
N VAL A 31 -28.95 -10.30 -13.34
CA VAL A 31 -29.01 -11.46 -12.44
C VAL A 31 -30.40 -12.13 -12.49
N GLU A 32 -31.46 -11.36 -12.77
CA GLU A 32 -32.85 -11.86 -12.77
C GLU A 32 -33.30 -12.41 -14.14
N ASP A 33 -32.73 -11.97 -15.26
CA ASP A 33 -33.14 -12.37 -16.61
C ASP A 33 -32.50 -13.71 -17.02
N GLU A 34 -33.35 -14.72 -17.27
CA GLU A 34 -32.89 -16.05 -17.68
C GLU A 34 -32.10 -16.09 -18.99
N ARG A 35 -32.42 -15.20 -19.94
CA ARG A 35 -31.74 -15.14 -21.24
C ARG A 35 -30.33 -14.62 -21.04
N VAL A 36 -30.19 -13.58 -20.22
CA VAL A 36 -28.89 -13.02 -19.84
C VAL A 36 -28.08 -14.06 -19.09
N ARG A 37 -28.64 -14.72 -18.07
CA ARG A 37 -27.98 -15.78 -17.32
C ARG A 37 -27.47 -16.90 -18.24
N ARG A 38 -28.29 -17.38 -19.18
CA ARG A 38 -27.88 -18.43 -20.14
C ARG A 38 -26.72 -17.97 -21.02
N ALA A 39 -26.76 -16.73 -21.49
CA ALA A 39 -25.71 -16.20 -22.34
C ALA A 39 -24.40 -15.96 -21.55
N VAL A 40 -24.49 -15.46 -20.31
CA VAL A 40 -23.32 -15.34 -19.42
C VAL A 40 -22.71 -16.70 -19.13
N LYS A 41 -23.53 -17.72 -18.83
CA LYS A 41 -23.08 -19.11 -18.65
C LYS A 41 -22.33 -19.64 -19.88
N GLU A 42 -22.91 -19.45 -21.06
CA GLU A 42 -22.28 -19.90 -22.32
C GLU A 42 -20.95 -19.18 -22.53
N ALA A 43 -20.93 -17.87 -22.35
CA ALA A 43 -19.75 -17.03 -22.50
C ALA A 43 -18.64 -17.38 -21.50
N TRP A 44 -19.00 -17.63 -20.23
CA TRP A 44 -18.07 -18.07 -19.20
C TRP A 44 -17.46 -19.42 -19.55
N SER A 45 -18.29 -20.39 -19.97
CA SER A 45 -17.83 -21.73 -20.37
C SER A 45 -16.87 -21.72 -21.56
N ARG A 46 -17.07 -20.76 -22.48
CA ARG A 46 -16.27 -20.62 -23.71
C ARG A 46 -15.11 -19.65 -23.56
N ARG A 47 -14.97 -19.00 -22.40
CA ARG A 47 -14.02 -17.90 -22.17
C ARG A 47 -14.11 -16.81 -23.24
N SER A 48 -15.32 -16.37 -23.54
CA SER A 48 -15.61 -15.38 -24.58
C SER A 48 -16.31 -14.14 -24.02
N HIS A 49 -16.10 -12.97 -24.64
CA HIS A 49 -16.74 -11.73 -24.24
C HIS A 49 -18.28 -11.76 -24.38
N TYR A 50 -18.98 -11.09 -23.46
CA TYR A 50 -20.43 -10.89 -23.51
C TYR A 50 -20.81 -9.46 -23.05
N ASN A 51 -22.06 -9.03 -23.30
CA ASN A 51 -22.54 -7.66 -23.05
C ASN A 51 -22.67 -7.26 -21.56
N LEU A 52 -22.68 -8.21 -20.62
CA LEU A 52 -22.19 -7.95 -19.26
C LEU A 52 -20.68 -8.04 -19.36
N GLU A 53 -19.92 -7.06 -18.88
CA GLU A 53 -18.46 -6.91 -19.06
C GLU A 53 -17.66 -8.12 -18.48
N LEU A 54 -17.86 -9.28 -19.10
CA LEU A 54 -17.18 -10.54 -18.91
C LEU A 54 -16.00 -10.51 -19.87
N ASP A 55 -14.83 -10.54 -19.28
CA ASP A 55 -13.56 -10.65 -19.95
C ASP A 55 -12.84 -11.87 -19.40
N CYS A 56 -11.99 -12.47 -20.22
CA CYS A 56 -11.29 -13.70 -19.89
C CYS A 56 -9.77 -13.51 -19.87
N HIS A 57 -9.29 -12.29 -20.14
CA HIS A 57 -7.90 -11.91 -20.03
C HIS A 57 -7.70 -10.87 -18.91
N PRO A 58 -6.77 -11.08 -17.96
CA PRO A 58 -5.82 -12.19 -17.85
C PRO A 58 -6.45 -13.52 -17.40
N PHE A 59 -7.56 -13.43 -16.67
CA PHE A 59 -8.38 -14.56 -16.24
C PHE A 59 -9.88 -14.16 -16.28
N PRO A 60 -10.81 -15.14 -16.21
CA PRO A 60 -12.25 -14.86 -16.23
C PRO A 60 -12.69 -13.94 -15.10
N HIS A 61 -13.17 -12.74 -15.46
CA HIS A 61 -13.72 -11.76 -14.54
C HIS A 61 -14.91 -11.03 -15.20
N CYS A 62 -15.88 -10.64 -14.38
CA CYS A 62 -17.13 -10.04 -14.83
C CYS A 62 -17.45 -8.77 -14.03
N ILE A 63 -17.84 -7.71 -14.75
CA ILE A 63 -18.22 -6.42 -14.18
C ILE A 63 -19.73 -6.22 -14.37
N ILE A 64 -20.44 -6.12 -13.24
CA ILE A 64 -21.89 -5.90 -13.15
C ILE A 64 -22.16 -4.50 -12.61
N ARG A 65 -22.42 -3.56 -13.52
CA ARG A 65 -22.79 -2.18 -13.16
C ARG A 65 -24.23 -2.10 -12.65
N ASN A 66 -24.49 -1.14 -11.77
CA ASN A 66 -25.80 -0.91 -11.15
C ASN A 66 -26.36 -2.18 -10.48
N PHE A 67 -25.51 -2.89 -9.74
CA PHE A 67 -25.80 -4.21 -9.18
C PHE A 67 -27.07 -4.21 -8.31
N LEU A 68 -27.25 -3.17 -7.50
CA LEU A 68 -28.47 -2.90 -6.73
C LEU A 68 -29.37 -1.94 -7.48
N ARG A 69 -30.62 -2.32 -7.71
CA ARG A 69 -31.57 -1.58 -8.55
C ARG A 69 -32.06 -0.26 -7.93
N CYS A 70 -32.07 -0.15 -6.60
CA CYS A 70 -32.61 1.00 -5.88
C CYS A 70 -31.48 1.90 -5.35
N GLN A 71 -31.32 3.10 -5.90
CA GLN A 71 -30.29 4.04 -5.44
C GLN A 71 -30.48 4.44 -3.97
N ALA A 72 -31.73 4.64 -3.53
CA ALA A 72 -32.02 4.94 -2.12
C ALA A 72 -31.58 3.82 -1.16
N PHE A 73 -31.60 2.56 -1.63
CA PHE A 73 -31.05 1.43 -0.87
C PHE A 73 -29.52 1.52 -0.79
N VAL A 74 -28.84 1.82 -1.91
CA VAL A 74 -27.38 2.00 -1.96
C VAL A 74 -26.94 3.10 -1.00
N ASP A 75 -27.60 4.26 -1.04
CA ASP A 75 -27.27 5.42 -0.18
C ASP A 75 -27.49 5.10 1.30
N SER A 76 -28.50 4.27 1.61
CA SER A 76 -28.81 3.86 2.99
C SER A 76 -27.84 2.78 3.48
N LEU A 77 -27.49 1.82 2.63
CA LEU A 77 -26.46 0.82 2.89
C LEU A 77 -25.11 1.47 3.16
N GLN A 78 -24.69 2.42 2.32
CA GLN A 78 -23.43 3.15 2.51
C GLN A 78 -23.42 3.89 3.85
N ARG A 79 -24.52 4.57 4.21
CA ARG A 79 -24.66 5.23 5.51
C ARG A 79 -24.59 4.26 6.69
N GLU A 80 -25.22 3.09 6.59
CA GLU A 80 -25.15 2.07 7.64
C GLU A 80 -23.73 1.54 7.80
N LEU A 81 -23.03 1.24 6.70
CA LEU A 81 -21.66 0.72 6.72
C LEU A 81 -20.67 1.74 7.30
N LEU A 82 -20.78 3.02 6.94
CA LEU A 82 -19.92 4.09 7.45
C LEU A 82 -20.12 4.38 8.96
N GLN A 83 -21.24 3.94 9.54
CA GLN A 83 -21.50 4.06 10.98
C GLN A 83 -20.92 2.90 11.80
N LEU A 84 -20.39 1.86 11.14
CA LEU A 84 -19.74 0.75 11.83
C LEU A 84 -18.37 1.18 12.36
N ASN A 85 -17.97 0.63 13.50
CA ASN A 85 -16.62 0.78 14.02
C ASN A 85 -15.69 -0.19 13.27
N PHE A 86 -14.88 0.33 12.35
CA PHE A 86 -13.86 -0.46 11.66
C PHE A 86 -12.71 -0.77 12.62
N HIS A 87 -12.38 -2.06 12.75
CA HIS A 87 -11.17 -2.52 13.43
C HIS A 87 -10.16 -2.86 12.33
N GLU A 88 -8.98 -2.23 12.33
CA GLU A 88 -7.96 -2.49 11.29
C GLU A 88 -8.51 -2.35 9.86
N LYS A 89 -9.35 -1.33 9.61
CA LYS A 89 -9.88 -0.97 8.27
C LYS A 89 -10.84 -1.99 7.62
N SER A 90 -11.16 -3.08 8.31
CA SER A 90 -12.13 -4.08 7.86
C SER A 90 -13.19 -4.35 8.92
N ASN A 91 -14.40 -4.65 8.46
CA ASN A 91 -15.50 -5.08 9.31
C ASN A 91 -16.00 -6.43 8.82
N ASP A 92 -15.87 -7.45 9.67
CA ASP A 92 -16.50 -8.75 9.44
C ASP A 92 -18.03 -8.56 9.40
N LEU A 93 -18.59 -8.80 8.21
CA LEU A 93 -20.03 -8.77 7.95
C LEU A 93 -20.60 -10.18 7.87
N TYR A 94 -19.83 -11.25 8.10
CA TYR A 94 -20.29 -12.63 8.19
C TYR A 94 -21.13 -12.87 9.45
N LYS A 95 -20.79 -12.24 10.58
CA LYS A 95 -21.63 -12.31 11.80
C LYS A 95 -22.95 -11.59 11.63
N LYS A 96 -24.06 -12.18 12.11
CA LYS A 96 -25.41 -11.65 11.91
C LYS A 96 -25.53 -10.20 12.40
N ARG A 97 -25.67 -9.29 11.44
CA ARG A 97 -25.90 -7.85 11.65
C ARG A 97 -27.40 -7.57 11.75
N THR A 98 -27.77 -6.49 12.44
CA THR A 98 -29.18 -6.13 12.72
C THR A 98 -29.67 -4.92 11.92
N GLU A 99 -28.72 -4.21 11.33
CA GLU A 99 -28.88 -3.07 10.44
C GLU A 99 -29.63 -3.53 9.17
N PRO A 100 -30.76 -2.89 8.83
CA PRO A 100 -31.73 -3.45 7.87
C PRO A 100 -31.21 -3.53 6.43
N HIS A 101 -30.37 -2.60 5.97
CA HIS A 101 -29.83 -2.65 4.60
C HIS A 101 -28.65 -3.61 4.51
N ILE A 102 -27.81 -3.71 5.55
CA ILE A 102 -26.77 -4.74 5.64
C ILE A 102 -27.42 -6.13 5.62
N ALA A 103 -28.45 -6.36 6.44
CA ALA A 103 -29.19 -7.61 6.47
C ALA A 103 -29.87 -7.92 5.12
N GLY A 104 -30.44 -6.89 4.47
CA GLY A 104 -31.01 -6.97 3.13
C GLY A 104 -30.01 -7.40 2.06
N LEU A 105 -28.83 -6.76 2.03
CA LEU A 105 -27.75 -7.10 1.11
C LEU A 105 -27.30 -8.54 1.33
N ARG A 106 -27.12 -8.95 2.59
CA ARG A 106 -26.78 -10.33 2.94
C ARG A 106 -27.79 -11.34 2.42
N ALA A 107 -29.08 -11.10 2.64
CA ALA A 107 -30.12 -12.00 2.14
C ALA A 107 -30.07 -12.13 0.60
N ALA A 108 -29.80 -11.04 -0.11
CA ALA A 108 -29.64 -11.07 -1.57
C ALA A 108 -28.38 -11.81 -2.03
N LEU A 109 -27.23 -11.60 -1.35
CA LEU A 109 -25.96 -12.27 -1.69
C LEU A 109 -26.01 -13.77 -1.42
N PHE A 110 -26.41 -14.18 -0.20
CA PHE A 110 -26.44 -15.58 0.24
C PHE A 110 -27.53 -16.41 -0.46
N GLY A 111 -28.61 -15.74 -0.88
CA GLY A 111 -29.73 -16.36 -1.59
C GLY A 111 -29.61 -16.25 -3.10
N ARG A 112 -30.18 -15.17 -3.64
CA ARG A 112 -30.40 -15.00 -5.09
C ARG A 112 -29.10 -14.95 -5.89
N PHE A 113 -28.13 -14.16 -5.44
CA PHE A 113 -26.88 -13.98 -6.17
C PHE A 113 -26.02 -15.25 -6.15
N ARG A 114 -25.89 -15.92 -4.99
CA ARG A 114 -25.20 -17.21 -4.86
C ARG A 114 -25.80 -18.29 -5.76
N SER A 115 -27.14 -18.39 -5.81
CA SER A 115 -27.82 -19.34 -6.71
C SER A 115 -27.50 -19.04 -8.17
N TRP A 116 -27.53 -17.76 -8.56
CA TRP A 116 -27.18 -17.34 -9.91
C TRP A 116 -25.71 -17.66 -10.25
N LEU A 117 -24.77 -17.43 -9.33
CA LEU A 117 -23.35 -17.76 -9.52
C LEU A 117 -23.14 -19.26 -9.73
N GLY A 118 -23.75 -20.11 -8.89
CA GLY A 118 -23.63 -21.56 -9.03
C GLY A 118 -24.16 -22.04 -10.39
N GLU A 119 -25.25 -21.45 -10.88
CA GLU A 119 -25.80 -21.79 -12.19
C GLU A 119 -24.92 -21.34 -13.36
N VAL A 120 -24.35 -20.13 -13.29
CA VAL A 120 -23.45 -19.55 -14.31
C VAL A 120 -22.15 -20.34 -14.40
N LEU A 121 -21.54 -20.64 -13.25
CA LEU A 121 -20.28 -21.37 -13.17
C LEU A 121 -20.46 -22.87 -13.38
N GLY A 122 -21.68 -23.39 -13.21
CA GLY A 122 -21.95 -24.82 -13.27
C GLY A 122 -21.37 -25.59 -12.09
N VAL A 123 -21.18 -24.93 -10.95
CA VAL A 123 -20.64 -25.51 -9.71
C VAL A 123 -21.64 -25.36 -8.56
N GLU A 124 -21.63 -26.29 -7.62
CA GLU A 124 -22.39 -26.16 -6.38
C GLU A 124 -21.56 -25.35 -5.38
N LEU A 125 -22.02 -24.14 -5.06
CA LEU A 125 -21.40 -23.31 -4.03
C LEU A 125 -21.93 -23.72 -2.65
N GLU A 126 -21.11 -23.57 -1.62
CA GLU A 126 -21.58 -23.72 -0.24
C GLU A 126 -22.59 -22.61 0.13
N PRO A 127 -23.45 -22.83 1.13
CA PRO A 127 -24.34 -21.78 1.66
C PRO A 127 -23.59 -20.64 2.36
N THR A 128 -22.35 -20.93 2.80
CA THR A 128 -21.46 -19.98 3.45
C THR A 128 -20.99 -18.95 2.42
N VAL A 129 -21.26 -17.68 2.67
CA VAL A 129 -20.65 -16.58 1.91
C VAL A 129 -19.82 -15.77 2.89
N ASP A 130 -18.51 -15.74 2.68
CA ASP A 130 -17.61 -14.88 3.44
C ASP A 130 -17.72 -13.45 2.90
N ILE A 131 -18.05 -12.50 3.78
CA ILE A 131 -18.21 -11.10 3.41
C ILE A 131 -17.63 -10.20 4.49
N SER A 132 -16.86 -9.22 4.05
CA SER A 132 -16.37 -8.11 4.86
C SER A 132 -16.75 -6.78 4.20
N CYS A 133 -16.68 -5.71 4.98
CA CYS A 133 -16.64 -4.36 4.44
C CYS A 133 -15.27 -3.79 4.74
N ALA A 134 -14.51 -3.52 3.69
CA ALA A 134 -13.25 -2.81 3.77
C ALA A 134 -13.46 -1.32 3.47
N LYS A 135 -12.72 -0.47 4.16
CA LYS A 135 -12.66 0.96 3.88
C LYS A 135 -11.21 1.33 3.63
N TYR A 136 -10.89 1.57 2.38
CA TYR A 136 -9.59 2.09 1.95
C TYR A 136 -9.65 3.61 2.01
N GLU A 137 -8.79 4.17 2.85
CA GLU A 137 -8.52 5.60 2.92
C GLU A 137 -7.19 5.91 2.23
N TYR A 138 -6.85 7.18 2.21
CA TYR A 138 -5.59 7.64 1.66
C TYR A 138 -4.41 6.89 2.30
N THR A 139 -3.50 6.35 1.48
CA THR A 139 -2.37 5.42 1.77
C THR A 139 -2.68 3.93 1.89
N ASP A 140 -3.95 3.54 1.92
CA ASP A 140 -4.30 2.12 2.04
C ASP A 140 -4.07 1.39 0.72
N VAL A 141 -3.54 0.17 0.81
CA VAL A 141 -3.28 -0.71 -0.33
C VAL A 141 -3.64 -2.14 0.02
N LEU A 142 -3.92 -2.93 -1.00
CA LEU A 142 -3.96 -4.39 -0.91
C LEU A 142 -3.04 -4.93 -2.01
N LEU A 143 -1.90 -5.50 -1.63
CA LEU A 143 -0.87 -5.89 -2.59
C LEU A 143 -1.25 -7.13 -3.41
N CYS A 144 -0.42 -7.46 -4.39
CA CYS A 144 -0.63 -8.59 -5.30
C CYS A 144 -0.84 -9.91 -4.53
N HIS A 145 -1.99 -10.53 -4.74
CA HIS A 145 -2.36 -11.84 -4.20
C HIS A 145 -3.34 -12.53 -5.15
N ASP A 146 -3.59 -13.82 -4.97
CA ASP A 146 -4.44 -14.65 -5.84
C ASP A 146 -5.80 -15.03 -5.20
N ASP A 147 -6.00 -14.63 -3.94
CA ASP A 147 -7.15 -14.99 -3.10
C ASP A 147 -7.28 -16.49 -2.75
N GLU A 148 -6.21 -17.28 -2.95
CA GLU A 148 -6.21 -18.71 -2.68
C GLU A 148 -6.29 -19.02 -1.17
N LEU A 149 -7.45 -19.51 -0.76
CA LEU A 149 -7.68 -20.14 0.53
C LEU A 149 -8.64 -21.31 0.35
N GLU A 150 -8.46 -22.37 1.14
CA GLU A 150 -9.29 -23.58 1.05
C GLU A 150 -10.78 -23.23 1.17
N GLY A 151 -11.58 -23.69 0.20
CA GLY A 151 -13.02 -23.43 0.13
C GLY A 151 -13.42 -22.15 -0.62
N ARG A 152 -12.49 -21.24 -0.94
CA ARG A 152 -12.79 -20.08 -1.81
C ARG A 152 -12.85 -20.51 -3.27
N ARG A 153 -13.92 -20.09 -3.96
CA ARG A 153 -14.11 -20.38 -5.40
C ARG A 153 -14.34 -19.15 -6.25
N VAL A 154 -14.99 -18.13 -5.69
CA VAL A 154 -15.35 -16.91 -6.40
C VAL A 154 -15.08 -15.74 -5.48
N ALA A 155 -14.24 -14.81 -5.92
CA ALA A 155 -14.06 -13.53 -5.28
C ALA A 155 -15.05 -12.53 -5.89
N PHE A 156 -15.59 -11.63 -5.08
CA PHE A 156 -16.40 -10.52 -5.56
C PHE A 156 -16.22 -9.28 -4.70
N ILE A 157 -16.26 -8.12 -5.34
CA ILE A 157 -16.11 -6.81 -4.71
C ILE A 157 -17.28 -5.94 -5.16
N LEU A 158 -18.06 -5.41 -4.22
CA LEU A 158 -19.12 -4.43 -4.49
C LEU A 158 -18.66 -3.04 -4.07
N TYR A 159 -18.40 -2.17 -5.04
CA TYR A 159 -17.92 -0.82 -4.78
C TYR A 159 -19.07 0.11 -4.36
N LEU A 160 -18.87 0.81 -3.23
CA LEU A 160 -19.76 1.84 -2.69
C LEU A 160 -19.00 3.18 -2.54
N VAL A 161 -18.23 3.52 -3.56
CA VAL A 161 -17.36 4.72 -3.62
C VAL A 161 -18.16 5.97 -4.03
N PRO A 162 -17.72 7.19 -3.66
CA PRO A 162 -18.21 8.44 -4.28
C PRO A 162 -17.81 8.51 -5.77
N PRO A 163 -18.12 9.59 -6.52
CA PRO A 163 -17.53 9.79 -7.84
C PRO A 163 -16.01 9.59 -7.77
N TRP A 164 -15.49 8.68 -8.59
CA TRP A 164 -14.11 8.18 -8.53
C TRP A 164 -13.51 8.19 -9.94
N GLN A 165 -12.22 8.46 -10.03
CA GLN A 165 -11.44 8.47 -11.27
C GLN A 165 -10.10 7.77 -11.06
N SER A 166 -9.42 7.41 -12.14
CA SER A 166 -8.14 6.68 -12.08
C SER A 166 -7.07 7.40 -11.25
N SER A 167 -7.11 8.74 -11.19
CA SER A 167 -6.16 9.54 -10.40
C SER A 167 -6.41 9.50 -8.89
N ASP A 168 -7.54 8.95 -8.44
CA ASP A 168 -7.86 8.81 -7.01
C ASP A 168 -7.28 7.51 -6.41
N GLY A 169 -6.62 6.67 -7.23
CA GLY A 169 -6.05 5.38 -6.82
C GLY A 169 -7.11 4.31 -6.54
N GLY A 170 -6.71 3.27 -5.81
CA GLY A 170 -7.61 2.16 -5.42
C GLY A 170 -8.15 1.35 -6.60
N THR A 171 -7.42 1.33 -7.72
CA THR A 171 -7.79 0.53 -8.89
C THR A 171 -7.63 -0.95 -8.58
N LEU A 172 -8.56 -1.77 -9.05
CA LEU A 172 -8.36 -3.22 -9.06
C LEU A 172 -7.53 -3.58 -10.28
N ASP A 173 -6.26 -3.85 -10.04
CA ASP A 173 -5.28 -4.21 -11.07
C ASP A 173 -5.19 -5.73 -11.19
N LEU A 174 -5.21 -6.26 -12.42
CA LEU A 174 -5.15 -7.69 -12.73
C LEU A 174 -3.86 -8.00 -13.48
N TYR A 175 -3.14 -9.03 -13.04
CA TYR A 175 -1.85 -9.44 -13.57
C TYR A 175 -1.97 -10.54 -14.63
N SER A 176 -1.11 -10.50 -15.65
CA SER A 176 -0.78 -11.68 -16.45
C SER A 176 0.09 -12.65 -15.63
N THR A 177 0.24 -13.88 -16.11
CA THR A 177 1.16 -14.85 -15.52
C THR A 177 2.20 -15.34 -16.52
N ASP A 178 3.38 -15.67 -16.02
CA ASP A 178 4.45 -16.28 -16.80
C ASP A 178 4.22 -17.80 -17.03
N SER A 179 5.22 -18.49 -17.58
CA SER A 179 5.17 -19.94 -17.78
C SER A 179 5.20 -20.77 -16.49
N ASN A 180 5.60 -20.17 -15.36
CA ASN A 180 5.65 -20.77 -14.04
C ASN A 180 4.42 -20.45 -13.19
N PHE A 181 3.39 -19.83 -13.79
CA PHE A 181 2.17 -19.37 -13.11
C PHE A 181 2.44 -18.30 -12.05
N GLN A 182 3.53 -17.55 -12.16
CA GLN A 182 3.82 -16.40 -11.30
C GLN A 182 3.27 -15.11 -11.91
N PRO A 183 2.84 -14.12 -11.10
CA PRO A 183 2.38 -12.84 -11.61
C PRO A 183 3.53 -12.14 -12.35
N GLN A 184 3.22 -11.68 -13.56
CA GLN A 184 4.15 -10.90 -14.38
C GLN A 184 3.69 -9.44 -14.35
N THR A 185 3.05 -8.92 -15.39
CA THR A 185 2.68 -7.49 -15.51
C THR A 185 1.20 -7.24 -15.27
N ILE A 186 0.85 -6.03 -14.80
CA ILE A 186 -0.54 -5.56 -14.81
C ILE A 186 -1.00 -5.38 -16.26
N VAL A 187 -2.02 -6.14 -16.66
CA VAL A 187 -2.60 -6.06 -18.02
C VAL A 187 -3.98 -5.42 -18.05
N LYS A 188 -4.61 -5.26 -16.89
CA LYS A 188 -5.90 -4.59 -16.75
C LYS A 188 -5.98 -3.84 -15.44
N SER A 189 -6.50 -2.61 -15.47
CA SER A 189 -6.72 -1.79 -14.28
C SER A 189 -8.17 -1.29 -14.29
N LEU A 190 -8.93 -1.65 -13.26
CA LEU A 190 -10.36 -1.41 -13.17
C LEU A 190 -10.64 -0.32 -12.15
N VAL A 191 -11.16 0.81 -12.60
CA VAL A 191 -11.50 1.95 -11.75
C VAL A 191 -12.78 1.65 -10.97
N PRO A 192 -12.78 1.75 -9.63
CA PRO A 192 -13.98 1.63 -8.81
C PRO A 192 -15.08 2.58 -9.26
N SER A 193 -16.31 2.11 -9.24
CA SER A 193 -17.47 2.97 -9.48
C SER A 193 -18.62 2.56 -8.58
N SER A 194 -19.38 3.55 -8.09
CA SER A 194 -20.50 3.31 -7.19
C SER A 194 -21.47 2.28 -7.76
N ASN A 195 -21.89 1.33 -6.92
CA ASN A 195 -22.86 0.29 -7.24
C ASN A 195 -22.43 -0.63 -8.39
N THR A 196 -21.12 -0.85 -8.54
CA THR A 196 -20.54 -1.81 -9.48
C THR A 196 -19.99 -3.00 -8.71
N LEU A 197 -20.41 -4.20 -9.11
CA LEU A 197 -19.87 -5.45 -8.59
C LEU A 197 -18.88 -6.04 -9.60
N ILE A 198 -17.68 -6.34 -9.16
CA ILE A 198 -16.68 -7.09 -9.93
C ILE A 198 -16.57 -8.48 -9.31
N LEU A 199 -16.49 -9.53 -10.12
CA LEU A 199 -16.30 -10.91 -9.66
C LEU A 199 -15.35 -11.67 -10.57
N PHE A 200 -14.60 -12.61 -10.01
CA PHE A 200 -13.70 -13.49 -10.76
C PHE A 200 -13.57 -14.85 -10.05
N GLU A 201 -13.15 -15.85 -10.82
CA GLU A 201 -12.88 -17.19 -10.27
C GLU A 201 -11.53 -17.18 -9.56
N VAL A 202 -11.49 -17.69 -8.32
CA VAL A 202 -10.26 -17.87 -7.55
C VAL A 202 -9.49 -19.05 -8.14
N SER A 203 -8.22 -18.83 -8.46
CA SER A 203 -7.34 -19.81 -9.08
C SER A 203 -5.87 -19.47 -8.82
N PRO A 204 -4.92 -20.38 -9.09
CA PRO A 204 -3.49 -20.11 -8.90
C PRO A 204 -2.92 -19.02 -9.81
N VAL A 205 -3.74 -18.39 -10.65
CA VAL A 205 -3.36 -17.35 -11.61
C VAL A 205 -4.24 -16.11 -11.52
N SER A 206 -5.15 -16.03 -10.53
CA SER A 206 -6.04 -14.86 -10.35
C SER A 206 -5.37 -13.71 -9.61
N PHE A 207 -4.12 -13.40 -9.96
CA PHE A 207 -3.32 -12.37 -9.29
C PHE A 207 -3.88 -10.96 -9.52
N HIS A 208 -4.07 -10.23 -8.42
CA HIS A 208 -4.62 -8.88 -8.44
C HIS A 208 -4.17 -8.04 -7.23
N GLN A 209 -4.26 -6.72 -7.35
CA GLN A 209 -3.96 -5.76 -6.27
C GLN A 209 -4.87 -4.53 -6.30
N GLU A 210 -4.80 -3.73 -5.23
CA GLU A 210 -5.32 -2.37 -5.11
C GLU A 210 -4.16 -1.40 -4.77
N SER A 211 -3.68 -0.58 -5.71
CA SER A 211 -2.40 0.16 -5.57
C SER A 211 -2.47 1.69 -5.71
N VAL A 212 -1.59 2.37 -4.97
CA VAL A 212 -1.33 3.83 -5.02
C VAL A 212 -0.14 4.22 -5.92
N LEU A 213 0.73 3.28 -6.32
CA LEU A 213 1.93 3.61 -7.11
C LEU A 213 1.55 4.21 -8.47
N LEU A 214 0.49 3.70 -9.10
CA LEU A 214 -0.04 4.21 -10.37
C LEU A 214 -0.54 5.64 -10.27
N GLU A 215 -0.87 6.15 -9.09
CA GLU A 215 -1.27 7.55 -8.94
C GLU A 215 -0.05 8.49 -9.00
N TRP A 216 1.10 8.04 -8.47
CA TRP A 216 2.24 8.91 -8.17
C TRP A 216 3.45 8.72 -9.07
N VAL A 217 3.79 7.47 -9.38
CA VAL A 217 5.05 7.10 -10.05
C VAL A 217 4.85 7.15 -11.57
N ASN A 218 5.87 7.61 -12.28
CA ASN A 218 5.90 7.58 -13.74
C ASN A 218 5.79 6.12 -14.23
N PRO A 219 4.81 5.80 -15.10
CA PRO A 219 4.51 4.41 -15.49
C PRO A 219 5.69 3.64 -16.08
N VAL A 220 6.69 4.32 -16.65
CA VAL A 220 7.90 3.67 -17.17
C VAL A 220 8.62 2.89 -16.06
N TYR A 221 8.63 3.40 -14.83
CA TYR A 221 9.25 2.76 -13.67
C TYR A 221 8.42 1.63 -13.06
N LEU A 222 7.20 1.43 -13.54
CA LEU A 222 6.32 0.34 -13.13
C LEU A 222 6.32 -0.80 -14.17
N ASP A 223 7.00 -0.62 -15.31
CA ASP A 223 7.23 -1.67 -16.28
C ASP A 223 8.31 -2.63 -15.79
N ILE A 224 8.01 -3.93 -15.77
CA ILE A 224 8.89 -4.94 -15.19
C ILE A 224 10.15 -5.13 -16.00
N SER A 225 10.06 -5.08 -17.33
CA SER A 225 11.25 -5.21 -18.18
C SER A 225 12.23 -4.04 -17.99
N TYR A 226 11.70 -2.88 -17.60
CA TYR A 226 12.50 -1.72 -17.24
C TYR A 226 13.02 -1.80 -15.80
N GLN A 227 12.25 -2.35 -14.86
CA GLN A 227 12.72 -2.65 -13.50
C GLN A 227 13.91 -3.61 -13.52
N GLU A 228 13.87 -4.67 -14.32
CA GLU A 228 15.01 -5.60 -14.49
C GLU A 228 16.27 -4.89 -15.00
N GLN A 229 16.12 -3.92 -15.92
CA GLN A 229 17.25 -3.11 -16.42
C GLN A 229 17.80 -2.20 -15.32
N ILE A 230 16.91 -1.56 -14.55
CA ILE A 230 17.28 -0.72 -13.40
C ILE A 230 18.02 -1.55 -12.36
N GLN A 231 17.50 -2.73 -12.01
CA GLN A 231 18.12 -3.63 -11.05
C GLN A 231 19.52 -4.01 -11.47
N LYS A 232 19.71 -4.42 -12.73
CA LYS A 232 21.02 -4.77 -13.25
C LYS A 232 22.01 -3.60 -13.18
N GLU A 233 21.59 -2.40 -13.55
CA GLU A 233 22.43 -1.20 -13.46
C GLU A 233 22.78 -0.86 -12.00
N PHE A 234 21.82 -1.05 -11.09
CA PHE A 234 22.02 -0.83 -9.66
C PHE A 234 22.96 -1.88 -9.04
N GLU A 235 22.83 -3.15 -9.39
CA GLU A 235 23.74 -4.22 -8.93
C GLU A 235 25.18 -3.97 -9.41
N GLU A 236 25.35 -3.45 -10.63
CA GLU A 236 26.67 -3.13 -11.20
C GLU A 236 27.32 -1.91 -10.52
N ASN A 237 26.56 -0.86 -10.21
CA ASN A 237 27.11 0.42 -9.76
C ASN A 237 26.84 0.75 -8.28
N SER A 238 25.97 0.00 -7.61
CA SER A 238 25.42 0.31 -6.28
C SER A 238 24.74 1.68 -6.18
N GLU A 239 24.41 2.29 -7.30
CA GLU A 239 23.77 3.59 -7.43
C GLU A 239 22.96 3.69 -8.72
N ILE A 240 21.90 4.49 -8.71
CA ILE A 240 21.18 4.88 -9.92
C ILE A 240 20.43 6.20 -9.73
N GLN A 241 20.24 6.96 -10.81
CA GLN A 241 19.42 8.17 -10.84
C GLN A 241 18.27 8.05 -11.83
N LEU A 242 17.03 8.00 -11.32
CA LEU A 242 15.80 7.88 -12.09
C LEU A 242 15.16 9.26 -12.28
N LYS A 243 15.15 9.77 -13.51
CA LYS A 243 14.61 11.10 -13.85
C LYS A 243 13.11 11.08 -14.07
N ASP A 244 12.45 12.21 -13.86
CA ASP A 244 11.00 12.32 -14.03
C ASP A 244 10.25 11.21 -13.27
N PHE A 245 10.68 10.95 -12.03
CA PHE A 245 10.25 9.78 -11.25
C PHE A 245 8.78 9.85 -10.84
N LEU A 246 8.33 11.00 -10.34
CA LEU A 246 6.91 11.25 -10.11
C LEU A 246 6.27 11.70 -11.42
N LYS A 247 4.98 11.40 -11.59
CA LYS A 247 4.20 11.99 -12.69
C LYS A 247 4.23 13.51 -12.62
N ASP A 248 4.35 14.15 -13.78
CA ASP A 248 4.50 15.61 -13.91
C ASP A 248 3.44 16.40 -13.13
N GLU A 249 2.18 15.97 -13.18
CA GLU A 249 1.09 16.62 -12.46
C GLU A 249 1.28 16.57 -10.94
N LYS A 250 1.70 15.43 -10.39
CA LYS A 250 1.95 15.24 -8.96
C LYS A 250 3.20 15.99 -8.53
N PHE A 251 4.26 15.93 -9.33
CA PHE A 251 5.47 16.70 -9.08
C PHE A 251 5.19 18.21 -9.01
N ARG A 252 4.42 18.75 -9.96
CA ARG A 252 4.02 20.18 -9.96
C ARG A 252 3.19 20.53 -8.73
N GLU A 253 2.20 19.69 -8.38
CA GLU A 253 1.32 19.90 -7.23
C GLU A 253 2.13 19.97 -5.91
N VAL A 254 3.02 18.99 -5.69
CA VAL A 254 3.90 18.95 -4.51
C VAL A 254 4.84 20.15 -4.49
N SER A 255 5.49 20.44 -5.62
CA SER A 255 6.43 21.56 -5.74
C SER A 255 5.77 22.91 -5.46
N GLU A 256 4.56 23.12 -5.98
CA GLU A 256 3.79 24.32 -5.72
C GLU A 256 3.41 24.45 -4.25
N ALA A 257 2.93 23.36 -3.64
CA ALA A 257 2.58 23.35 -2.23
C ALA A 257 3.78 23.65 -1.31
N LEU A 258 4.95 23.07 -1.58
CA LEU A 258 6.18 23.32 -0.82
C LEU A 258 6.63 24.80 -0.86
N ARG A 259 6.31 25.51 -1.96
CA ARG A 259 6.65 26.94 -2.11
C ARG A 259 5.60 27.88 -1.51
N LEU A 260 4.31 27.56 -1.68
CA LEU A 260 3.21 28.50 -1.39
C LEU A 260 2.62 28.34 0.02
N THR A 261 2.77 27.17 0.63
CA THR A 261 2.14 26.88 1.93
C THR A 261 3.06 27.18 3.10
N GLN A 262 2.45 27.54 4.23
CA GLN A 262 3.18 27.80 5.47
C GLN A 262 3.45 26.48 6.21
N ILE A 263 4.51 25.79 5.82
CA ILE A 263 5.03 24.62 6.54
C ILE A 263 5.88 25.10 7.72
N GLN A 264 5.79 24.43 8.88
CA GLN A 264 6.69 24.69 9.99
C GLN A 264 8.02 23.99 9.77
N TRP A 265 9.10 24.78 9.75
CA TRP A 265 10.46 24.30 9.55
C TRP A 265 11.26 24.43 10.83
N THR A 266 12.03 23.40 11.16
CA THR A 266 12.93 23.37 12.32
C THR A 266 14.37 23.20 11.87
N ARG A 267 15.26 24.05 12.37
CA ARG A 267 16.68 23.98 12.01
C ARG A 267 17.34 22.80 12.73
N ARG A 268 17.95 21.89 11.97
CA ARG A 268 18.74 20.77 12.48
C ARG A 268 20.19 21.19 12.68
N GLY A 269 20.75 20.77 13.80
CA GLY A 269 22.14 20.99 14.20
C GLY A 269 22.70 19.75 14.89
N PRO A 270 23.87 19.85 15.56
CA PRO A 270 24.70 21.05 15.72
C PRO A 270 25.50 21.41 14.45
N PRO A 271 25.94 22.67 14.27
CA PRO A 271 26.58 23.16 13.03
C PRO A 271 27.84 22.38 12.59
N ASN A 272 28.57 21.78 13.51
CA ASN A 272 29.74 20.95 13.22
C ASN A 272 29.38 19.55 12.69
N LYS A 273 28.08 19.22 12.60
CA LYS A 273 27.58 17.96 12.05
C LYS A 273 26.58 18.18 10.90
N ARG A 274 25.69 19.17 11.03
CA ARG A 274 24.64 19.46 10.05
C ARG A 274 24.08 20.86 10.22
N CYS A 275 23.59 21.44 9.13
CA CYS A 275 22.89 22.71 9.15
C CYS A 275 21.88 22.80 7.99
N TYR A 276 20.67 22.35 8.24
CA TYR A 276 19.55 22.40 7.28
C TYR A 276 18.23 22.51 8.02
N GLU A 277 17.14 22.73 7.31
CA GLU A 277 15.80 22.80 7.89
C GLU A 277 15.00 21.54 7.56
N VAL A 278 14.22 21.06 8.53
CA VAL A 278 13.34 19.89 8.38
C VAL A 278 11.91 20.30 8.68
N ALA A 279 10.98 19.85 7.84
CA ALA A 279 9.55 20.10 8.02
C ALA A 279 8.99 19.32 9.22
N SER A 280 8.04 19.92 9.94
CA SER A 280 7.15 19.21 10.86
C SER A 280 6.07 18.48 10.07
N LEU A 281 5.97 17.15 10.25
CA LEU A 281 5.02 16.30 9.54
C LEU A 281 3.56 16.70 9.80
N ASP A 282 3.24 17.20 10.99
CA ASP A 282 1.89 17.63 11.37
C ASP A 282 1.42 18.90 10.62
N THR A 283 2.34 19.56 9.92
CA THR A 283 2.07 20.83 9.22
C THR A 283 2.17 20.71 7.71
N LEU A 284 2.33 19.48 7.19
CA LEU A 284 2.44 19.25 5.75
C LEU A 284 1.08 19.47 5.06
N PRO A 285 1.06 20.16 3.91
CA PRO A 285 -0.10 20.17 3.03
C PRO A 285 -0.46 18.75 2.62
N GLN A 286 -1.75 18.52 2.32
CA GLN A 286 -2.27 17.20 1.98
C GLN A 286 -1.46 16.50 0.89
N CYS A 287 -1.15 17.19 -0.21
CA CYS A 287 -0.38 16.62 -1.33
C CYS A 287 1.10 16.32 -1.00
N VAL A 288 1.68 17.03 -0.03
CA VAL A 288 3.05 16.77 0.46
C VAL A 288 3.04 15.59 1.45
N SER A 289 2.02 15.50 2.30
CA SER A 289 1.80 14.39 3.24
C SER A 289 1.52 13.06 2.52
N ALA A 290 0.55 13.04 1.61
CA ALA A 290 0.88 12.88 0.21
C ALA A 290 2.03 11.95 -0.22
N CYS A 291 2.89 12.57 -1.00
CA CYS A 291 4.19 12.08 -1.42
C CYS A 291 5.02 11.47 -0.27
N TRP A 292 4.98 12.03 0.95
CA TRP A 292 5.71 11.49 2.10
C TRP A 292 5.28 10.06 2.45
N GLN A 293 3.98 9.80 2.43
CA GLN A 293 3.42 8.48 2.77
C GLN A 293 3.63 7.47 1.66
N LEU A 294 3.61 7.88 0.39
CA LEU A 294 4.04 7.03 -0.73
C LEU A 294 5.42 6.43 -0.46
N LEU A 295 6.40 7.27 -0.10
CA LEU A 295 7.78 6.84 0.15
C LEU A 295 7.93 5.97 1.40
N HIS A 296 6.96 6.00 2.32
CA HIS A 296 6.84 5.10 3.48
C HIS A 296 6.00 3.84 3.21
N SER A 297 5.32 3.76 2.06
CA SER A 297 4.34 2.71 1.80
C SER A 297 5.01 1.38 1.51
N GLU A 298 4.37 0.30 1.92
CA GLU A 298 4.80 -1.07 1.66
C GLU A 298 5.00 -1.36 0.16
N ALA A 299 4.11 -0.79 -0.69
CA ALA A 299 4.23 -0.86 -2.14
C ALA A 299 5.54 -0.23 -2.65
N PHE A 300 6.00 0.86 -2.03
CA PHE A 300 7.26 1.51 -2.38
C PHE A 300 8.47 0.70 -1.90
N PHE A 301 8.39 0.03 -0.74
CA PHE A 301 9.43 -0.91 -0.31
C PHE A 301 9.62 -2.03 -1.32
N LEU A 302 8.53 -2.65 -1.80
CA LEU A 302 8.60 -3.67 -2.85
C LEU A 302 9.17 -3.12 -4.17
N LEU A 303 8.76 -1.91 -4.57
CA LEU A 303 9.32 -1.25 -5.75
C LEU A 303 10.84 -1.05 -5.62
N LEU A 304 11.32 -0.63 -4.45
CA LEU A 304 12.75 -0.50 -4.18
C LEU A 304 13.46 -1.85 -4.19
N SER A 305 12.86 -2.90 -3.63
CA SER A 305 13.43 -4.25 -3.75
C SER A 305 13.62 -4.63 -5.22
N ASN A 306 12.60 -4.42 -6.06
CA ASN A 306 12.69 -4.71 -7.49
C ASN A 306 13.76 -3.87 -8.20
N PHE A 307 14.01 -2.63 -7.78
CA PHE A 307 15.05 -1.79 -8.36
C PHE A 307 16.46 -2.12 -7.91
N THR A 308 16.62 -2.81 -6.78
CA THR A 308 17.93 -2.89 -6.11
C THR A 308 18.41 -4.31 -5.85
N GLY A 309 17.53 -5.31 -5.95
CA GLY A 309 17.80 -6.68 -5.51
C GLY A 309 17.80 -6.87 -4.00
N LEU A 310 17.71 -5.78 -3.23
CA LEU A 310 17.68 -5.83 -1.76
C LEU A 310 16.35 -6.39 -1.25
N ARG A 311 16.40 -7.09 -0.13
CA ARG A 311 15.23 -7.71 0.49
C ARG A 311 14.50 -6.74 1.42
N LEU A 312 14.00 -5.65 0.84
CA LEU A 312 13.20 -4.65 1.55
C LEU A 312 11.72 -5.06 1.71
N HIS A 313 11.32 -6.23 1.20
CA HIS A 313 9.95 -6.71 1.29
C HIS A 313 9.90 -8.26 1.38
N TYR A 314 8.89 -8.80 2.08
CA TYR A 314 8.79 -10.25 2.34
C TYR A 314 8.35 -11.07 1.11
N LEU A 315 7.76 -10.42 0.10
CA LEU A 315 7.36 -11.06 -1.17
C LEU A 315 8.52 -11.22 -2.17
N CYS A 316 9.69 -10.67 -1.88
CA CYS A 316 10.86 -10.88 -2.73
C CYS A 316 11.32 -12.35 -2.60
N PRO A 317 11.59 -13.04 -3.73
CA PRO A 317 12.16 -14.38 -3.70
C PRO A 317 13.40 -14.41 -2.79
N ALA A 318 13.57 -15.47 -2.02
CA ALA A 318 14.85 -15.69 -1.33
C ALA A 318 15.89 -16.05 -2.39
N ASP A 319 17.04 -15.39 -2.38
CA ASP A 319 18.16 -15.81 -3.22
C ASP A 319 18.61 -17.21 -2.77
N ASP A 320 18.75 -18.13 -3.73
CA ASP A 320 19.21 -19.50 -3.49
C ASP A 320 20.65 -19.55 -2.91
N ASP A 321 21.37 -18.42 -2.92
CA ASP A 321 22.74 -18.26 -2.41
C ASP A 321 22.80 -18.18 -0.86
N ASP A 322 21.69 -17.90 -0.16
CA ASP A 322 21.61 -17.86 1.31
C ASP A 322 21.78 -19.24 1.99
N GLU A 323 21.78 -20.34 1.21
CA GLU A 323 22.02 -21.69 1.73
C GLU A 323 23.51 -22.11 1.71
N GLU A 324 24.39 -21.40 1.00
CA GLU A 324 25.83 -21.72 0.99
C GLU A 324 26.58 -21.10 2.19
N ASP A 325 26.19 -19.91 2.66
CA ASP A 325 26.85 -19.21 3.78
C ASP A 325 26.57 -19.80 5.17
N LYS A 326 25.62 -20.73 5.29
CA LYS A 326 25.33 -21.40 6.57
C LYS A 326 26.38 -22.45 6.96
N ASN A 327 27.25 -22.87 6.04
CA ASN A 327 28.28 -23.89 6.34
C ASN A 327 29.61 -23.31 6.84
N GLU A 328 29.93 -22.04 6.60
CA GLU A 328 31.20 -21.45 7.05
C GLU A 328 31.14 -20.87 8.49
N MET A 329 29.97 -20.40 8.95
CA MET A 329 29.82 -19.86 10.31
C MET A 329 29.86 -20.90 11.45
N THR A 330 29.93 -22.19 11.14
CA THR A 330 30.01 -23.27 12.14
C THR A 330 31.42 -23.63 12.59
N GLU A 331 32.48 -23.22 11.88
CA GLU A 331 33.85 -23.57 12.26
C GLU A 331 34.58 -22.50 13.08
N GLU A 332 34.23 -21.22 12.97
CA GLU A 332 34.93 -20.14 13.71
C GLU A 332 34.45 -19.93 15.16
N LYS A 333 33.31 -20.51 15.56
CA LYS A 333 32.75 -20.35 16.92
C LYS A 333 33.42 -21.22 18.00
N LYS A 334 34.55 -21.87 17.72
CA LYS A 334 35.26 -22.71 18.70
C LYS A 334 36.57 -22.14 19.25
N GLU A 335 37.04 -21.00 18.78
CA GLU A 335 38.30 -20.42 19.26
C GLU A 335 38.18 -18.92 19.58
N GLN A 336 37.32 -18.52 20.52
CA GLN A 336 37.48 -17.25 21.26
C GLN A 336 36.49 -17.13 22.43
N GLU A 337 36.53 -18.08 23.37
CA GLU A 337 36.12 -17.84 24.76
C GLU A 337 37.35 -17.90 25.65
N ASP A 338 38.17 -16.83 25.65
CA ASP A 338 38.98 -16.43 26.81
C ASP A 338 39.82 -15.18 26.48
N ALA A 339 39.30 -13.99 26.81
CA ALA A 339 40.07 -12.88 27.40
C ALA A 339 39.15 -11.70 27.71
N ARG A 340 39.30 -11.17 28.92
CA ARG A 340 38.43 -10.21 29.60
C ARG A 340 38.77 -8.75 29.32
N ASP A 341 37.74 -7.92 29.53
CA ASP A 341 37.72 -6.60 30.20
C ASP A 341 38.69 -5.49 29.74
N ARG A 342 38.11 -4.38 29.23
CA ARG A 342 38.18 -3.07 29.90
C ARG A 342 37.22 -1.99 29.33
N GLU A 343 36.35 -1.55 30.23
CA GLU A 343 35.54 -0.33 30.39
C GLU A 343 35.74 0.87 29.45
N SER A 344 34.64 1.57 29.09
CA SER A 344 34.15 2.77 29.84
C SER A 344 32.92 3.47 29.21
N THR A 345 31.83 3.55 29.99
CA THR A 345 30.86 4.67 30.20
C THR A 345 30.19 5.35 28.99
N GLY A 346 28.86 5.31 28.74
CA GLY A 346 27.69 5.80 29.52
C GLY A 346 26.85 6.68 28.55
N SER A 347 25.51 6.73 28.44
CA SER A 347 24.39 6.45 29.33
C SER A 347 23.12 6.08 28.53
N LEU A 348 22.32 5.19 29.10
CA LEU A 348 20.99 4.74 28.64
C LEU A 348 19.84 5.70 29.04
N ASN A 349 18.74 5.63 28.26
CA ASN A 349 17.35 5.42 28.71
C ASN A 349 16.49 5.19 27.44
N GLN A 350 15.52 4.28 27.32
CA GLN A 350 15.08 3.08 28.04
C GLN A 350 14.01 2.45 27.12
N SER A 351 14.15 1.17 26.76
CA SER A 351 13.15 0.38 26.01
C SER A 351 12.52 -0.67 26.94
N PRO A 352 11.27 -1.10 26.71
CA PRO A 352 10.64 -2.13 27.53
C PRO A 352 11.14 -3.52 27.13
N SER A 353 11.51 -4.28 28.15
CA SER A 353 12.04 -5.64 28.08
C SER A 353 10.94 -6.67 27.80
N ALA A 354 11.21 -7.62 26.91
CA ALA A 354 10.68 -8.98 27.00
C ALA A 354 11.63 -9.96 26.28
N ASN A 355 12.24 -10.85 27.08
CA ASN A 355 12.96 -12.03 26.61
C ASN A 355 11.97 -13.05 26.08
N THR A 356 12.17 -13.55 24.86
CA THR A 356 11.91 -14.95 24.52
C THR A 356 12.87 -15.41 23.43
N SER A 357 13.62 -16.46 23.73
CA SER A 357 14.44 -17.24 22.83
C SER A 357 13.60 -17.97 21.78
N GLY A 358 13.93 -17.84 20.50
CA GLY A 358 13.42 -18.71 19.43
C GLY A 358 13.31 -18.01 18.08
N ALA A 359 14.04 -18.54 17.08
CA ALA A 359 14.12 -18.10 15.69
C ALA A 359 14.70 -16.67 15.46
N LYS A 360 15.61 -16.53 14.50
CA LYS A 360 15.88 -15.21 13.90
C LYS A 360 14.58 -14.81 13.20
N GLU A 361 13.71 -14.06 13.88
CA GLU A 361 12.69 -13.29 13.18
C GLU A 361 13.44 -12.41 12.18
N LEU A 362 13.16 -12.58 10.88
CA LEU A 362 13.54 -11.57 9.91
C LEU A 362 12.94 -10.26 10.39
N SER A 363 13.80 -9.28 10.66
CA SER A 363 13.35 -7.95 11.04
C SER A 363 12.44 -7.44 9.93
N THR A 364 11.29 -6.87 10.28
CA THR A 364 10.47 -6.17 9.30
C THR A 364 11.29 -5.01 8.74
N PRO A 365 11.44 -4.86 7.42
CA PRO A 365 12.16 -3.75 6.82
C PRO A 365 11.58 -2.42 7.32
N VAL A 366 12.46 -1.49 7.66
CA VAL A 366 12.08 -0.17 8.20
C VAL A 366 12.71 0.94 7.38
N CYS A 367 12.09 2.11 7.37
CA CYS A 367 12.69 3.30 6.80
C CYS A 367 12.63 4.48 7.76
N CYS A 368 13.55 5.42 7.58
CA CYS A 368 13.48 6.74 8.21
C CYS A 368 13.66 7.82 7.15
N GLY A 369 12.76 8.82 7.16
CA GLY A 369 12.77 9.94 6.23
C GLY A 369 12.92 11.29 6.94
N GLU A 370 13.39 12.30 6.21
CA GLU A 370 13.25 13.73 6.54
C GLU A 370 12.89 14.53 5.27
N LEU A 371 11.94 15.47 5.37
CA LEU A 371 11.67 16.44 4.30
C LEU A 371 12.51 17.67 4.57
N ARG A 372 13.51 17.90 3.72
CA ARG A 372 14.56 18.88 3.95
C ARG A 372 14.35 20.12 3.07
N ARG A 373 14.76 21.27 3.59
CA ARG A 373 14.80 22.54 2.86
C ARG A 373 16.20 23.14 2.90
N TRP A 374 16.62 23.62 1.73
CA TRP A 374 17.90 24.26 1.47
C TRP A 374 17.69 25.59 0.75
N CYS A 375 18.64 26.52 0.87
CA CYS A 375 18.75 27.68 0.00
C CYS A 375 19.84 27.38 -1.04
N TRP A 376 19.57 27.40 -2.35
CA TRP A 376 20.47 26.79 -3.37
C TRP A 376 20.61 27.59 -4.70
N GLN A 377 21.79 27.52 -5.34
CA GLN A 377 22.04 27.57 -6.80
C GLN A 377 23.30 26.73 -7.14
N SER A 378 23.48 26.35 -8.41
CA SER A 378 24.48 25.41 -8.94
C SER A 378 25.94 25.69 -8.58
N ASP A 379 26.30 26.96 -8.40
CA ASP A 379 27.69 27.37 -8.13
C ASP A 379 28.05 27.34 -6.63
N PHE A 380 27.12 26.88 -5.77
CA PHE A 380 27.18 27.10 -4.32
C PHE A 380 27.38 25.84 -3.47
N GLY A 381 27.32 24.62 -4.02
CA GLY A 381 27.36 23.36 -3.25
C GLY A 381 25.99 22.67 -3.19
N GLY A 382 25.69 21.90 -2.13
CA GLY A 382 24.38 21.26 -1.94
C GLY A 382 24.18 19.89 -2.62
N PHE A 383 25.16 19.41 -3.37
CA PHE A 383 25.21 18.02 -3.81
C PHE A 383 25.58 17.08 -2.66
N THR A 384 25.11 15.84 -2.76
CA THR A 384 25.45 14.78 -1.80
C THR A 384 26.68 14.04 -2.31
N CYS A 385 27.74 14.01 -1.52
CA CYS A 385 28.99 13.35 -1.85
C CYS A 385 29.15 12.11 -0.95
N TYR A 386 29.54 11.00 -1.57
CA TYR A 386 29.82 9.73 -0.92
C TYR A 386 31.33 9.48 -1.03
N VAL A 387 31.95 9.12 0.10
CA VAL A 387 33.40 8.93 0.21
C VAL A 387 33.69 7.61 0.91
N ALA A 388 34.79 6.98 0.52
CA ALA A 388 35.31 5.83 1.23
C ALA A 388 35.73 6.25 2.66
N ASN A 389 35.51 5.36 3.63
CA ASN A 389 36.00 5.55 4.98
C ASN A 389 37.51 5.31 4.97
N GLU A 390 38.27 6.20 5.61
CA GLU A 390 39.74 6.13 5.75
C GLU A 390 40.58 6.41 4.49
N GLU A 391 39.96 6.45 3.32
CA GLU A 391 40.58 6.88 2.07
C GLU A 391 39.88 8.18 1.64
N ASP A 392 40.59 9.31 1.50
CA ASP A 392 40.04 10.61 1.07
C ASP A 392 39.57 10.57 -0.42
N GLU A 393 39.02 9.44 -0.88
CA GLU A 393 38.55 9.15 -2.22
C GLU A 393 37.03 9.41 -2.32
N GLU A 394 36.67 10.22 -3.31
CA GLU A 394 35.28 10.51 -3.68
C GLU A 394 34.75 9.40 -4.56
N LEU A 395 33.73 8.69 -4.07
CA LEU A 395 33.10 7.56 -4.76
C LEU A 395 31.99 8.03 -5.72
N LEU A 396 31.14 8.94 -5.25
CA LEU A 396 29.97 9.40 -6.00
C LEU A 396 29.56 10.80 -5.56
N THR A 397 29.13 11.62 -6.52
CA THR A 397 28.42 12.88 -6.25
C THR A 397 27.06 12.89 -6.93
N VAL A 398 26.02 13.06 -6.12
CA VAL A 398 24.63 13.22 -6.56
C VAL A 398 24.27 14.69 -6.58
N TYR A 399 24.01 15.22 -7.78
CA TYR A 399 23.57 16.60 -7.98
C TYR A 399 22.06 16.72 -7.81
N PRO A 400 21.56 17.79 -7.18
CA PRO A 400 20.13 18.03 -7.11
C PRO A 400 19.55 18.28 -8.51
N GLU A 401 18.54 17.51 -8.88
CA GLU A 401 17.80 17.63 -10.13
C GLU A 401 16.30 17.51 -9.83
N ASP A 402 15.50 18.35 -10.49
CA ASP A 402 14.05 18.37 -10.31
C ASP A 402 13.46 17.01 -10.71
N ASN A 403 12.55 16.51 -9.87
CA ASN A 403 11.84 15.25 -10.10
C ASN A 403 12.74 14.01 -10.32
N SER A 404 13.98 14.03 -9.83
CA SER A 404 14.88 12.87 -9.90
C SER A 404 14.93 12.10 -8.57
N LEU A 405 14.74 10.78 -8.63
CA LEU A 405 14.98 9.86 -7.52
C LEU A 405 16.40 9.28 -7.65
N ALA A 406 17.26 9.57 -6.68
CA ALA A 406 18.58 8.96 -6.58
C ALA A 406 18.57 7.85 -5.52
N LEU A 407 18.98 6.65 -5.90
CA LEU A 407 19.18 5.51 -5.01
C LEU A 407 20.67 5.24 -4.91
N VAL A 408 21.18 5.06 -3.68
CA VAL A 408 22.58 4.75 -3.43
C VAL A 408 22.65 3.76 -2.29
N TYR A 409 23.17 2.56 -2.57
CA TYR A 409 23.48 1.57 -1.55
C TYR A 409 24.74 2.00 -0.78
N ARG A 410 24.77 1.71 0.53
CA ARG A 410 25.93 2.03 1.37
C ARG A 410 26.25 0.86 2.26
N ASP A 411 27.49 0.42 2.19
CA ASP A 411 28.07 -0.51 3.16
C ASP A 411 28.56 0.22 4.43
N LYS A 412 29.27 -0.52 5.30
CA LYS A 412 29.82 0.01 6.55
C LYS A 412 31.01 0.95 6.34
N GLU A 413 31.63 0.90 5.17
CA GLU A 413 32.83 1.66 4.82
C GLU A 413 32.49 2.88 3.97
N THR A 414 31.22 3.11 3.63
CA THR A 414 30.79 4.28 2.85
C THR A 414 30.20 5.38 3.73
N LEU A 415 30.87 6.53 3.77
CA LEU A 415 30.38 7.74 4.45
C LEU A 415 29.67 8.66 3.45
N LYS A 416 28.67 9.42 3.92
CA LYS A 416 27.96 10.44 3.11
C LYS A 416 27.95 11.79 3.80
N PHE A 417 28.11 12.86 3.03
CA PHE A 417 27.85 14.22 3.49
C PHE A 417 27.23 15.09 2.40
N VAL A 418 26.43 16.09 2.79
CA VAL A 418 25.92 17.12 1.87
C VAL A 418 26.87 18.30 1.92
N LYS A 419 27.44 18.68 0.76
CA LYS A 419 28.46 19.74 0.72
C LYS A 419 27.85 21.10 1.10
N HIS A 420 28.57 21.84 1.95
CA HIS A 420 28.16 23.15 2.46
C HIS A 420 27.77 24.12 1.33
N VAL A 421 26.62 24.78 1.48
CA VAL A 421 26.19 25.85 0.58
C VAL A 421 26.91 27.16 0.93
N ASN A 422 27.77 27.66 0.05
CA ASN A 422 28.64 28.80 0.33
C ASN A 422 27.97 30.19 0.22
N HIS A 423 28.64 31.23 0.73
CA HIS A 423 28.16 32.62 0.84
C HIS A 423 27.97 33.35 -0.50
N LYS A 424 28.40 32.77 -1.64
CA LYS A 424 28.13 33.35 -2.96
C LYS A 424 26.63 33.32 -3.30
N SER A 425 25.84 32.55 -2.55
CA SER A 425 24.37 32.59 -2.50
C SER A 425 23.75 33.97 -2.23
N PHE A 426 24.52 34.94 -1.72
CA PHE A 426 24.05 36.29 -1.42
C PHE A 426 24.52 37.38 -2.40
N PHE A 427 25.49 37.12 -3.28
CA PHE A 427 26.23 38.20 -3.97
C PHE A 427 25.81 38.51 -5.40
N ASP A 428 24.90 37.76 -6.02
CA ASP A 428 24.42 38.07 -7.38
C ASP A 428 23.06 38.81 -7.39
N SER A 429 22.95 39.80 -6.50
CA SER A 429 21.74 40.60 -6.27
C SER A 429 21.60 41.81 -7.22
N THR A 430 22.15 41.73 -8.45
CA THR A 430 22.07 42.84 -9.42
C THR A 430 21.17 42.62 -10.64
N SER A 431 20.42 41.51 -10.70
CA SER A 431 19.22 41.43 -11.54
C SER A 431 18.23 40.41 -10.97
N GLU A 432 17.17 40.87 -10.30
CA GLU A 432 15.98 40.08 -9.89
C GLU A 432 16.26 38.70 -9.26
N GLY A 433 17.28 38.61 -8.40
CA GLY A 433 17.78 37.36 -7.81
C GLY A 433 16.92 36.81 -6.68
N ILE A 434 15.96 35.93 -7.01
CA ILE A 434 15.25 35.08 -6.04
C ILE A 434 16.18 33.94 -5.63
N CYS A 435 16.54 33.87 -4.34
CA CYS A 435 17.19 32.69 -3.76
C CYS A 435 16.31 31.45 -4.04
N ARG A 436 16.80 30.49 -4.83
CA ARG A 436 16.02 29.29 -5.15
C ARG A 436 16.06 28.36 -3.94
N THR A 437 14.92 28.20 -3.30
CA THR A 437 14.76 27.21 -2.24
C THR A 437 14.67 25.82 -2.85
N LEU A 438 15.52 24.91 -2.40
CA LEU A 438 15.51 23.50 -2.82
C LEU A 438 14.88 22.65 -1.72
N TYR A 439 14.11 21.66 -2.13
CA TYR A 439 13.45 20.72 -1.24
C TYR A 439 13.81 19.30 -1.68
N ASP A 440 13.99 18.41 -0.71
CA ASP A 440 14.14 17.00 -1.02
C ASP A 440 13.48 16.12 0.06
N PHE A 441 13.00 14.95 -0.38
CA PHE A 441 12.59 13.87 0.48
C PHE A 441 13.79 12.93 0.65
N SER A 442 14.36 12.87 1.85
CA SER A 442 15.55 12.06 2.12
C SER A 442 15.22 10.87 2.98
N PHE A 443 15.22 9.69 2.38
CA PHE A 443 14.89 8.43 3.03
C PHE A 443 16.10 7.50 3.13
N VAL A 444 16.10 6.67 4.17
CA VAL A 444 17.03 5.54 4.34
C VAL A 444 16.19 4.32 4.66
N TYR A 445 16.36 3.27 3.86
CA TYR A 445 15.68 1.97 4.02
C TYR A 445 16.67 0.96 4.58
N TYR A 446 16.17 0.05 5.42
CA TYR A 446 16.95 -1.00 6.08
C TYR A 446 16.25 -2.34 5.85
N GLU A 447 17.02 -3.35 5.47
CA GLU A 447 16.60 -4.76 5.40
C GLU A 447 16.26 -5.36 6.78
#